data_AF-A0A1Y1QUP0-F1
#
_entry.id   AF-A0A1Y1QUP0-F1
#
_cell.length_a   1.000
_cell.length_b   1.000
_cell.length_c   1.000
_cell.angle_alpha   90.00
_cell.angle_beta   90.00
_cell.angle_gamma   90.00
#
_symmetry.space_group_name_H-M   'P 1'
#
loop_
_entity.id
_entity.type
_entity.pdbx_description
1 polymer ?
#
loop_
_entity_poly.entity_id
_entity_poly.type
_entity_poly.pdbx_seq_one_letter_code
_entity_poly.pdbx_strand_id
1 'polypeptide(L)'
;MNMNKINVHTLNKITAAKQGQLLLAGIVMSSLLTACGGSSGLSAEELAAQAALAAQAAADKAAADVAKAMVDAKAEEDRQASIVTARQQIKDIAGQVETDTKAAQTAGSIAGYSLLVAKQQGADYPEAAEALAQTQLFADQAKQAAEQALAQQAIATTALSNANSATTLDGVQALLQQVQAAALSATAAKTAAIQAQDATQKAAAQVNADVKLAEASKRYAKLDSAGNVLPASATSWACVKENATGKVWESKANSGLRNKDWRYRHFHNYAGYASTVDSTGAVLCQVLGNCDAYSYVNAVNGTGLCGRAQWRLPTMEELLNLVQVNDNGQRPNIDLKFFPDTVNKVNQAAYCSENLAMTATDCGYAAGTPVNKSADGRIECNYQGVDYGLPISADNARGGSMVALRHYGEVPDGLSTYPTNNWICYTRLISSF
;
A
#
# COMPACT_ATOMS: atom_id res chain seq x y z
N MET A 1 -21.45 -38.49 -28.91
CA MET A 1 -21.92 -39.04 -30.19
C MET A 1 -21.87 -40.56 -30.12
N ASN A 2 -22.91 -41.19 -30.67
CA ASN A 2 -23.20 -42.63 -30.65
C ASN A 2 -21.96 -43.53 -30.73
N MET A 3 -21.63 -44.25 -29.64
CA MET A 3 -20.63 -45.31 -29.67
C MET A 3 -21.25 -46.54 -30.34
N ASN A 4 -20.93 -46.71 -31.61
CA ASN A 4 -21.18 -47.97 -32.31
C ASN A 4 -20.24 -49.01 -31.68
N LYS A 5 -20.74 -49.80 -30.71
CA LYS A 5 -20.02 -50.95 -30.17
C LYS A 5 -19.79 -51.92 -31.33
N ILE A 6 -18.56 -51.94 -31.86
CA ILE A 6 -18.13 -52.98 -32.80
C ILE A 6 -18.21 -54.29 -32.02
N ASN A 7 -19.16 -55.12 -32.41
CA ASN A 7 -19.53 -56.34 -31.74
C ASN A 7 -18.38 -57.34 -31.93
N VAL A 8 -17.56 -57.53 -30.90
CA VAL A 8 -16.38 -58.43 -30.86
C VAL A 8 -16.76 -59.88 -31.24
N HIS A 9 -18.03 -60.25 -31.09
CA HIS A 9 -18.55 -61.54 -31.55
C HIS A 9 -18.59 -61.72 -33.08
N THR A 10 -18.60 -60.65 -33.88
CA THR A 10 -18.74 -60.74 -35.34
C THR A 10 -17.38 -60.94 -36.04
N LEU A 11 -16.30 -60.37 -35.50
CA LEU A 11 -14.94 -60.63 -35.99
C LEU A 11 -14.51 -62.08 -35.73
N ASN A 12 -14.83 -62.64 -34.56
CA ASN A 12 -14.54 -64.04 -34.23
C ASN A 12 -15.17 -65.05 -35.21
N LYS A 13 -16.34 -64.72 -35.79
CA LYS A 13 -17.03 -65.60 -36.76
C LYS A 13 -16.42 -65.54 -38.16
N ILE A 14 -15.92 -64.38 -38.61
CA ILE A 14 -15.41 -64.20 -39.98
C ILE A 14 -14.00 -64.76 -40.12
N THR A 15 -13.14 -64.59 -39.11
CA THR A 15 -11.75 -65.07 -39.16
C THR A 15 -11.66 -66.59 -39.01
N ALA A 16 -12.48 -67.18 -38.11
CA ALA A 16 -12.55 -68.64 -37.94
C ALA A 16 -13.11 -69.36 -39.18
N ALA A 17 -14.09 -68.77 -39.88
CA ALA A 17 -14.66 -69.36 -41.09
C ALA A 17 -13.68 -69.34 -42.27
N LYS A 18 -12.89 -68.26 -42.45
CA LYS A 18 -11.90 -68.15 -43.53
C LYS A 18 -10.69 -69.08 -43.33
N GLN A 19 -10.22 -69.25 -42.09
CA GLN A 19 -9.11 -70.16 -41.80
C GLN A 19 -9.50 -71.64 -41.89
N GLY A 20 -10.75 -71.99 -41.52
CA GLY A 20 -11.28 -73.34 -41.69
C GLY A 20 -11.40 -73.77 -43.17
N GLN A 21 -11.75 -72.86 -44.08
CA GLN A 21 -11.85 -73.17 -45.51
C GLN A 21 -10.49 -73.38 -46.20
N LEU A 22 -9.43 -72.71 -45.76
CA LEU A 22 -8.07 -72.90 -46.29
C LEU A 22 -7.42 -74.20 -45.81
N LEU A 23 -7.71 -74.63 -44.57
CA LEU A 23 -7.22 -75.92 -44.04
C LEU A 23 -7.87 -77.11 -44.75
N LEU A 24 -9.18 -77.07 -45.03
CA LEU A 24 -9.84 -78.13 -45.82
C LEU A 24 -9.31 -78.19 -47.26
N ALA A 25 -9.01 -77.05 -47.89
CA ALA A 25 -8.46 -77.01 -49.25
C ALA A 25 -7.03 -77.60 -49.32
N GLY A 26 -6.18 -77.36 -48.32
CA GLY A 26 -4.83 -77.93 -48.24
C GLY A 26 -4.81 -79.45 -48.02
N ILE A 27 -5.76 -79.97 -47.23
CA ILE A 27 -5.87 -81.41 -46.94
C ILE A 27 -6.38 -82.20 -48.16
N VAL A 28 -7.27 -81.61 -48.97
CA VAL A 28 -7.77 -82.25 -50.20
C VAL A 28 -6.72 -82.24 -51.32
N MET A 29 -5.82 -81.25 -51.36
CA MET A 29 -4.81 -81.17 -52.43
C MET A 29 -3.57 -82.05 -52.17
N SER A 30 -3.23 -82.31 -50.90
CA SER A 30 -2.13 -83.21 -50.53
C SER A 30 -2.49 -84.70 -50.60
N SER A 31 -3.77 -85.05 -50.66
CA SER A 31 -4.24 -86.44 -50.80
C SER A 31 -4.35 -86.91 -52.26
N LEU A 32 -4.23 -86.01 -53.24
CA LEU A 32 -4.30 -86.32 -54.67
C LEU A 32 -2.94 -86.49 -55.37
N LEU A 33 -1.81 -86.19 -54.69
CA LEU A 33 -0.47 -86.26 -55.29
C LEU A 33 0.36 -87.50 -54.93
N THR A 34 -0.15 -88.42 -54.10
CA THR A 34 0.61 -89.62 -53.67
C THR A 34 0.26 -90.91 -54.44
N ALA A 35 -0.27 -90.77 -55.67
CA ALA A 35 -0.58 -91.90 -56.54
C ALA A 35 0.29 -91.93 -57.82
N CYS A 36 1.61 -91.77 -57.68
CA CYS A 36 2.59 -92.35 -58.63
C CYS A 36 4.03 -92.22 -58.11
N GLY A 37 4.64 -93.35 -57.74
CA GLY A 37 6.08 -93.58 -57.85
C GLY A 37 6.96 -93.36 -56.63
N GLY A 38 7.37 -94.46 -55.97
CA GLY A 38 8.73 -94.65 -55.47
C GLY A 38 9.12 -94.11 -54.07
N SER A 39 9.31 -95.04 -53.14
CA SER A 39 10.00 -94.95 -51.82
C SER A 39 9.31 -94.18 -50.68
N SER A 40 9.06 -94.93 -49.59
CA SER A 40 8.73 -94.46 -48.22
C SER A 40 7.68 -93.34 -48.09
N GLY A 41 6.41 -93.66 -48.33
CA GLY A 41 5.28 -92.79 -47.98
C GLY A 41 4.74 -93.11 -46.58
N LEU A 42 4.43 -92.07 -45.81
CA LEU A 42 3.78 -92.14 -44.48
C LEU A 42 2.45 -92.91 -44.56
N SER A 43 2.16 -93.74 -43.56
CA SER A 43 0.89 -94.45 -43.42
C SER A 43 -0.28 -93.47 -43.24
N ALA A 44 -1.52 -93.89 -43.56
CA ALA A 44 -2.72 -93.06 -43.38
C ALA A 44 -2.88 -92.56 -41.92
N GLU A 45 -2.37 -93.31 -40.95
CA GLU A 45 -2.38 -92.99 -39.53
C GLU A 45 -1.32 -91.92 -39.18
N GLU A 46 -0.14 -91.97 -39.79
CA GLU A 46 0.90 -90.93 -39.66
C GLU A 46 0.48 -89.62 -40.34
N LEU A 47 -0.21 -89.67 -41.49
CA LEU A 47 -0.80 -88.49 -42.14
C LEU A 47 -1.89 -87.85 -41.28
N ALA A 48 -2.74 -88.66 -40.63
CA ALA A 48 -3.77 -88.18 -39.71
C ALA A 48 -3.14 -87.55 -38.45
N ALA A 49 -2.08 -88.14 -37.91
CA ALA A 49 -1.33 -87.59 -36.77
C ALA A 49 -0.62 -86.27 -37.13
N GLN A 50 -0.02 -86.17 -38.33
CA GLN A 50 0.57 -84.93 -38.83
C GLN A 50 -0.48 -83.83 -39.05
N ALA A 51 -1.66 -84.19 -39.57
CA ALA A 51 -2.77 -83.26 -39.75
C ALA A 51 -3.34 -82.78 -38.39
N ALA A 52 -3.42 -83.65 -37.39
CA ALA A 52 -3.85 -83.29 -36.03
C ALA A 52 -2.84 -82.37 -35.34
N LEU A 53 -1.54 -82.64 -35.46
CA LEU A 53 -0.47 -81.77 -34.95
C LEU A 53 -0.46 -80.40 -35.65
N ALA A 54 -0.66 -80.37 -36.97
CA ALA A 54 -0.78 -79.13 -37.73
C ALA A 54 -2.02 -78.32 -37.34
N ALA A 55 -3.15 -78.99 -37.08
CA ALA A 55 -4.38 -78.35 -36.60
C ALA A 55 -4.19 -77.78 -35.17
N GLN A 56 -3.51 -78.50 -34.29
CA GLN A 56 -3.19 -78.02 -32.94
C GLN A 56 -2.25 -76.81 -32.99
N ALA A 57 -1.18 -76.86 -33.79
CA ALA A 57 -0.27 -75.73 -33.96
C ALA A 57 -0.95 -74.49 -34.55
N ALA A 58 -1.90 -74.68 -35.47
CA ALA A 58 -2.72 -73.59 -36.01
C ALA A 58 -3.66 -73.00 -34.95
N ALA A 59 -4.24 -73.84 -34.09
CA ALA A 59 -5.08 -73.39 -32.98
C ALA A 59 -4.26 -72.61 -31.93
N ASP A 60 -3.05 -73.07 -31.59
CA ASP A 60 -2.16 -72.38 -30.65
C ASP A 60 -1.69 -71.02 -31.19
N LYS A 61 -1.37 -70.94 -32.49
CA LYS A 61 -1.06 -69.66 -33.15
C LYS A 61 -2.24 -68.70 -33.14
N ALA A 62 -3.45 -69.18 -33.45
CA ALA A 62 -4.65 -68.37 -33.40
C ALA A 62 -4.94 -67.85 -31.98
N ALA A 63 -4.71 -68.68 -30.95
CA ALA A 63 -4.83 -68.27 -29.55
C ALA A 63 -3.80 -67.19 -29.17
N ALA A 64 -2.55 -67.32 -29.63
CA ALA A 64 -1.51 -66.31 -29.42
C ALA A 64 -1.82 -64.98 -30.15
N ASP A 65 -2.34 -65.04 -31.38
CA ASP A 65 -2.74 -63.86 -32.16
C ASP A 65 -3.93 -63.13 -31.48
N VAL A 66 -4.90 -63.88 -30.93
CA VAL A 66 -6.00 -63.30 -30.15
C VAL A 66 -5.49 -62.66 -28.86
N ALA A 67 -4.60 -63.32 -28.12
CA ALA A 67 -4.01 -62.76 -26.91
C ALA A 67 -3.26 -61.46 -27.18
N LYS A 68 -2.48 -61.40 -28.27
CA LYS A 68 -1.79 -60.17 -28.70
C LYS A 68 -2.78 -59.06 -29.08
N ALA A 69 -3.82 -59.37 -29.86
CA ALA A 69 -4.83 -58.40 -30.24
C ALA A 69 -5.58 -57.81 -29.03
N MET A 70 -5.81 -58.61 -27.98
CA MET A 70 -6.40 -58.13 -26.72
C MET A 70 -5.48 -57.16 -25.97
N VAL A 71 -4.17 -57.45 -25.93
CA VAL A 71 -3.16 -56.55 -25.33
C VAL A 71 -3.07 -55.24 -26.11
N ASP A 72 -2.99 -55.30 -27.44
CA ASP A 72 -2.93 -54.12 -28.30
C ASP A 72 -4.21 -53.26 -28.17
N ALA A 73 -5.38 -53.89 -28.08
CA ALA A 73 -6.65 -53.20 -27.86
C ALA A 73 -6.68 -52.48 -26.50
N LYS A 74 -6.18 -53.10 -25.43
CA LYS A 74 -6.09 -52.48 -24.11
C LYS A 74 -5.11 -51.31 -24.09
N ALA A 75 -3.97 -51.44 -24.76
CA ALA A 75 -2.99 -50.37 -24.90
C ALA A 75 -3.57 -49.15 -25.66
N GLU A 76 -4.38 -49.40 -26.69
CA GLU A 76 -5.08 -48.34 -27.42
C GLU A 76 -6.15 -47.66 -26.54
N GLU A 77 -6.92 -48.42 -25.76
CA GLU A 77 -7.88 -47.87 -24.80
C GLU A 77 -7.20 -46.95 -23.76
N ASP A 78 -6.08 -47.40 -23.18
CA ASP A 78 -5.31 -46.62 -22.21
C ASP A 78 -4.71 -45.35 -22.83
N ARG A 79 -4.27 -45.45 -24.09
CA ARG A 79 -3.78 -44.30 -24.86
C ARG A 79 -4.89 -43.27 -25.09
N GLN A 80 -6.09 -43.70 -25.46
CA GLN A 80 -7.24 -42.81 -25.65
C GLN A 80 -7.68 -42.17 -24.33
N ALA A 81 -7.71 -42.94 -23.23
CA ALA A 81 -7.97 -42.40 -21.89
C ALA A 81 -6.94 -41.33 -21.48
N SER A 82 -5.66 -41.56 -21.79
CA SER A 82 -4.58 -40.58 -21.54
C SER A 82 -4.75 -39.30 -22.35
N ILE A 83 -5.17 -39.41 -23.62
CA ILE A 83 -5.48 -38.25 -24.48
C ILE A 83 -6.63 -37.42 -23.89
N VAL A 84 -7.71 -38.07 -23.45
CA VAL A 84 -8.86 -37.39 -22.85
C VAL A 84 -8.46 -36.65 -21.57
N THR A 85 -7.69 -37.31 -20.70
CA THR A 85 -7.17 -36.71 -19.47
C THR A 85 -6.29 -35.49 -19.76
N ALA A 86 -5.35 -35.59 -20.70
CA ALA A 86 -4.47 -34.49 -21.05
C ALA A 86 -5.23 -33.30 -21.66
N ARG A 87 -6.26 -33.54 -22.50
CA ARG A 87 -7.14 -32.47 -23.01
C ARG A 87 -7.89 -31.75 -21.89
N GLN A 88 -8.37 -32.49 -20.89
CA GLN A 88 -9.05 -31.89 -19.75
C GLN A 88 -8.09 -31.02 -18.93
N GLN A 89 -6.87 -31.48 -18.68
CA GLN A 89 -5.82 -30.67 -18.03
C GLN A 89 -5.52 -29.40 -18.82
N ILE A 90 -5.42 -29.48 -20.16
CA ILE A 90 -5.19 -28.29 -20.99
C ILE A 90 -6.32 -27.27 -20.85
N LYS A 91 -7.57 -27.74 -20.84
CA LYS A 91 -8.75 -26.89 -20.66
C LYS A 91 -8.74 -26.19 -19.31
N ASP A 92 -8.45 -26.92 -18.24
CA ASP A 92 -8.43 -26.37 -16.88
C ASP A 92 -7.31 -25.33 -16.72
N ILE A 93 -6.12 -25.62 -17.25
CA ILE A 93 -4.99 -24.67 -17.24
C ILE A 93 -5.32 -23.43 -18.07
N ALA A 94 -5.89 -23.57 -19.27
CA ALA A 94 -6.28 -22.44 -20.10
C ALA A 94 -7.31 -21.53 -19.40
N GLY A 95 -8.26 -22.11 -18.65
CA GLY A 95 -9.20 -21.35 -17.82
C GLY A 95 -8.52 -20.58 -16.67
N GLN A 96 -7.49 -21.17 -16.06
CA GLN A 96 -6.66 -20.47 -15.07
C GLN A 96 -5.89 -19.30 -15.71
N VAL A 97 -5.33 -19.47 -16.91
CA VAL A 97 -4.65 -18.38 -17.65
C VAL A 97 -5.60 -17.22 -17.94
N GLU A 98 -6.84 -17.50 -18.36
CA GLU A 98 -7.86 -16.46 -18.56
C GLU A 98 -8.17 -15.71 -17.26
N THR A 99 -8.29 -16.44 -16.14
CA THR A 99 -8.54 -15.85 -14.82
C THR A 99 -7.39 -14.93 -14.40
N ASP A 100 -6.15 -15.39 -14.55
CA ASP A 100 -4.96 -14.61 -14.21
C ASP A 100 -4.81 -13.37 -15.10
N THR A 101 -5.16 -13.50 -16.39
CA THR A 101 -5.15 -12.39 -17.34
C THR A 101 -6.16 -11.31 -16.96
N LYS A 102 -7.39 -11.69 -16.58
CA LYS A 102 -8.41 -10.74 -16.10
C LYS A 102 -7.95 -10.00 -14.84
N ALA A 103 -7.30 -10.70 -13.91
CA ALA A 103 -6.72 -10.07 -12.73
C ALA A 103 -5.61 -9.07 -13.09
N ALA A 104 -4.71 -9.43 -14.01
CA ALA A 104 -3.65 -8.52 -14.49
C ALA A 104 -4.22 -7.28 -15.19
N GLN A 105 -5.23 -7.43 -16.05
CA GLN A 105 -5.92 -6.31 -16.71
C GLN A 105 -6.64 -5.39 -15.73
N THR A 106 -7.25 -5.97 -14.69
CA THR A 106 -7.88 -5.20 -13.61
C THR A 106 -6.84 -4.36 -12.88
N ALA A 107 -5.69 -4.95 -12.54
CA ALA A 107 -4.59 -4.24 -11.90
C ALA A 107 -4.04 -3.09 -12.77
N GLY A 108 -3.83 -3.34 -14.07
CA GLY A 108 -3.45 -2.30 -15.02
C GLY A 108 -4.46 -1.15 -15.13
N SER A 109 -5.76 -1.45 -15.08
CA SER A 109 -6.83 -0.45 -15.12
C SER A 109 -6.85 0.41 -13.85
N ILE A 110 -6.67 -0.20 -12.67
CA ILE A 110 -6.59 0.51 -11.40
C ILE A 110 -5.36 1.43 -11.36
N ALA A 111 -4.21 0.95 -11.87
CA ALA A 111 -2.99 1.75 -11.97
C ALA A 111 -3.21 2.95 -12.90
N GLY A 112 -3.80 2.74 -14.08
CA GLY A 112 -4.12 3.82 -15.03
C GLY A 112 -5.07 4.88 -14.45
N TYR A 113 -6.09 4.46 -13.68
CA TYR A 113 -6.98 5.39 -12.97
C TYR A 113 -6.23 6.19 -11.89
N SER A 114 -5.37 5.53 -11.10
CA SER A 114 -4.56 6.19 -10.07
C SER A 114 -3.63 7.25 -10.66
N LEU A 115 -3.02 6.96 -11.82
CA LEU A 115 -2.24 7.92 -12.59
C LEU A 115 -3.06 9.11 -13.08
N LEU A 116 -4.28 8.88 -13.60
CA LEU A 116 -5.15 9.95 -14.06
C LEU A 116 -5.47 10.93 -12.92
N VAL A 117 -5.84 10.41 -11.75
CA VAL A 117 -6.11 11.22 -10.56
C VAL A 117 -4.86 11.98 -10.12
N ALA A 118 -3.70 11.33 -10.08
CA ALA A 118 -2.44 11.97 -9.73
C ALA A 118 -2.09 13.12 -10.68
N LYS A 119 -2.27 12.93 -12.00
CA LYS A 119 -2.06 13.99 -13.00
C LYS A 119 -2.98 15.18 -12.78
N GLN A 120 -4.25 14.96 -12.48
CA GLN A 120 -5.20 16.03 -12.21
C GLN A 120 -4.83 16.83 -10.95
N GLN A 121 -4.37 16.15 -9.90
CA GLN A 121 -3.99 16.79 -8.63
C GLN A 121 -2.66 17.52 -8.72
N GLY A 122 -1.66 16.96 -9.41
CA GLY A 122 -0.29 17.47 -9.46
C GLY A 122 0.03 18.40 -10.63
N ALA A 123 -0.91 18.64 -11.56
CA ALA A 123 -0.62 19.37 -12.81
C ALA A 123 0.02 20.75 -12.60
N ASP A 124 -0.46 21.48 -11.59
CA ASP A 124 -0.03 22.86 -11.31
C ASP A 124 1.05 22.95 -10.21
N TYR A 125 1.59 21.80 -9.77
CA TYR A 125 2.49 21.71 -8.61
C TYR A 125 3.85 21.13 -9.01
N PRO A 126 4.87 21.99 -9.24
CA PRO A 126 6.24 21.55 -9.53
C PRO A 126 6.81 20.62 -8.46
N GLU A 127 6.44 20.83 -7.20
CA GLU A 127 6.87 20.01 -6.06
C GLU A 127 6.42 18.55 -6.18
N ALA A 128 5.33 18.28 -6.89
CA ALA A 128 4.80 16.93 -7.10
C ALA A 128 5.33 16.26 -8.38
N ALA A 129 6.17 16.94 -9.18
CA ALA A 129 6.60 16.47 -10.49
C ALA A 129 7.36 15.13 -10.43
N GLU A 130 8.22 14.93 -9.43
CA GLU A 130 8.97 13.69 -9.25
C GLU A 130 8.04 12.52 -8.90
N ALA A 131 7.15 12.72 -7.92
CA ALA A 131 6.16 11.71 -7.54
C ALA A 131 5.24 11.35 -8.72
N LEU A 132 4.85 12.34 -9.53
CA LEU A 132 4.03 12.13 -10.72
C LEU A 132 4.75 11.31 -11.80
N ALA A 133 6.04 11.56 -12.01
CA ALA A 133 6.87 10.77 -12.93
C ALA A 133 6.98 9.30 -12.46
N GLN A 134 7.12 9.07 -11.14
CA GLN A 134 7.09 7.73 -10.56
C GLN A 134 5.73 7.04 -10.74
N THR A 135 4.63 7.77 -10.51
CA THR A 135 3.27 7.23 -10.75
C THR A 135 3.11 6.80 -12.20
N GLN A 136 3.59 7.59 -13.17
CA GLN A 136 3.54 7.25 -14.59
C GLN A 136 4.35 5.97 -14.88
N LEU A 137 5.57 5.88 -14.38
CA LEU A 137 6.44 4.72 -14.58
C LEU A 137 5.78 3.43 -14.09
N PHE A 138 5.23 3.42 -12.87
CA PHE A 138 4.59 2.23 -12.31
C PHE A 138 3.28 1.88 -13.03
N ALA A 139 2.51 2.87 -13.48
CA ALA A 139 1.30 2.63 -14.26
C ALA A 139 1.63 1.99 -15.61
N ASP A 140 2.71 2.43 -16.26
CA ASP A 140 3.19 1.83 -17.51
C ASP A 140 3.69 0.40 -17.31
N GLN A 141 4.37 0.12 -16.18
CA GLN A 141 4.75 -1.26 -15.81
C GLN A 141 3.54 -2.16 -15.60
N ALA A 142 2.50 -1.68 -14.91
CA ALA A 142 1.26 -2.43 -14.69
C ALA A 142 0.57 -2.75 -16.03
N LYS A 143 0.53 -1.78 -16.94
CA LYS A 143 -0.01 -1.96 -18.30
C LYS A 143 0.79 -3.01 -19.09
N GLN A 144 2.12 -2.91 -19.11
CA GLN A 144 2.98 -3.87 -19.82
C GLN A 144 2.81 -5.29 -19.28
N ALA A 145 2.73 -5.45 -17.96
CA ALA A 145 2.49 -6.75 -17.34
C ALA A 145 1.10 -7.32 -17.71
N ALA A 146 0.05 -6.48 -17.78
CA ALA A 146 -1.26 -6.91 -18.26
C ALA A 146 -1.25 -7.35 -19.74
N GLU A 147 -0.51 -6.64 -20.59
CA GLU A 147 -0.31 -7.00 -22.01
C GLU A 147 0.46 -8.33 -22.16
N GLN A 148 1.45 -8.59 -21.30
CA GLN A 148 2.15 -9.87 -21.24
C GLN A 148 1.21 -11.02 -20.86
N ALA A 149 0.34 -10.84 -19.87
CA ALA A 149 -0.65 -11.86 -19.50
C ALA A 149 -1.60 -12.16 -20.66
N LEU A 150 -2.06 -11.12 -21.38
CA LEU A 150 -2.91 -11.27 -22.56
C LEU A 150 -2.22 -12.07 -23.68
N ALA A 151 -0.93 -11.84 -23.90
CA ALA A 151 -0.15 -12.64 -24.85
C ALA A 151 -0.10 -14.12 -24.46
N GLN A 152 0.03 -14.43 -23.17
CA GLN A 152 0.01 -15.83 -22.68
C GLN A 152 -1.39 -16.46 -22.80
N GLN A 153 -2.46 -15.68 -22.62
CA GLN A 153 -3.82 -16.14 -22.88
C GLN A 153 -4.03 -16.56 -24.33
N ALA A 154 -3.46 -15.81 -25.28
CA ALA A 154 -3.54 -16.17 -26.70
C ALA A 154 -2.84 -17.52 -26.96
N ILE A 155 -1.64 -17.73 -26.40
CA ILE A 155 -0.91 -19.00 -26.49
C ILE A 155 -1.73 -20.15 -25.90
N ALA A 156 -2.29 -19.96 -24.70
CA ALA A 156 -3.09 -20.98 -24.03
C ALA A 156 -4.37 -21.34 -24.82
N THR A 157 -5.02 -20.33 -25.40
CA THR A 157 -6.22 -20.50 -26.24
C THR A 157 -5.91 -21.29 -27.51
N THR A 158 -4.78 -20.97 -28.18
CA THR A 158 -4.32 -21.72 -29.35
C THR A 158 -3.98 -23.16 -28.99
N ALA A 159 -3.28 -23.39 -27.87
CA ALA A 159 -2.94 -24.74 -27.42
C ALA A 159 -4.19 -25.59 -27.13
N LEU A 160 -5.20 -25.00 -26.49
CA LEU A 160 -6.50 -25.64 -26.25
C LEU A 160 -7.22 -26.01 -27.56
N SER A 161 -7.27 -25.09 -28.53
CA SER A 161 -7.88 -25.35 -29.85
C SER A 161 -7.17 -26.50 -30.58
N ASN A 162 -5.84 -26.51 -30.56
CA ASN A 162 -5.04 -27.56 -31.20
C ASN A 162 -5.21 -28.91 -30.47
N ALA A 163 -5.36 -28.91 -29.15
CA ALA A 163 -5.52 -30.12 -28.35
C ALA A 163 -6.82 -30.85 -28.68
N ASN A 164 -7.89 -30.11 -29.03
CA ASN A 164 -9.16 -30.68 -29.48
C ASN A 164 -9.05 -31.44 -30.81
N SER A 165 -8.07 -31.09 -31.65
CA SER A 165 -7.85 -31.68 -32.97
C SER A 165 -6.73 -32.74 -33.00
N ALA A 166 -5.83 -32.74 -32.02
CA ALA A 166 -4.69 -33.66 -31.95
C ALA A 166 -5.14 -35.12 -31.66
N THR A 167 -4.67 -36.08 -32.46
CA THR A 167 -5.08 -37.51 -32.38
C THR A 167 -4.02 -38.43 -31.73
N THR A 168 -2.80 -37.92 -31.56
CA THR A 168 -1.65 -38.63 -30.98
C THR A 168 -1.42 -38.19 -29.54
N LEU A 169 -0.99 -39.12 -28.68
CA LEU A 169 -0.67 -38.81 -27.27
C LEU A 169 0.47 -37.78 -27.18
N ASP A 170 1.56 -37.99 -27.92
CA ASP A 170 2.72 -37.09 -27.96
C ASP A 170 2.33 -35.65 -28.35
N GLY A 171 1.46 -35.51 -29.37
CA GLY A 171 0.95 -34.20 -29.79
C GLY A 171 0.15 -33.49 -28.71
N VAL A 172 -0.72 -34.20 -27.97
CA VAL A 172 -1.48 -33.60 -26.86
C VAL A 172 -0.55 -33.28 -25.67
N GLN A 173 0.44 -34.13 -25.38
CA GLN A 173 1.42 -33.89 -24.33
C GLN A 173 2.31 -32.68 -24.61
N ALA A 174 2.71 -32.45 -25.87
CA ALA A 174 3.46 -31.26 -26.27
C ALA A 174 2.62 -29.97 -26.05
N LEU A 175 1.33 -30.01 -26.37
CA LEU A 175 0.41 -28.90 -26.12
C LEU A 175 0.16 -28.67 -24.63
N LEU A 176 0.14 -29.74 -23.82
CA LEU A 176 0.08 -29.64 -22.37
C LEU A 176 1.31 -28.91 -21.79
N GLN A 177 2.51 -29.22 -22.28
CA GLN A 177 3.71 -28.48 -21.87
C GLN A 177 3.65 -27.00 -22.28
N GLN A 178 3.14 -26.72 -23.47
CA GLN A 178 2.98 -25.34 -23.96
C GLN A 178 2.02 -24.53 -23.08
N VAL A 179 0.86 -25.10 -22.72
CA VAL A 179 -0.12 -24.40 -21.86
C VAL A 179 0.38 -24.23 -20.42
N GLN A 180 1.16 -25.19 -19.91
CA GLN A 180 1.81 -25.09 -18.60
C GLN A 180 2.82 -23.94 -18.56
N ALA A 181 3.65 -23.80 -19.60
CA ALA A 181 4.60 -22.69 -19.71
C ALA A 181 3.90 -21.33 -19.82
N ALA A 182 2.80 -21.28 -20.59
CA ALA A 182 1.97 -20.08 -20.70
C ALA A 182 1.33 -19.71 -19.35
N ALA A 183 0.86 -20.70 -18.58
CA ALA A 183 0.26 -20.46 -17.27
C ALA A 183 1.25 -19.94 -16.24
N LEU A 184 2.47 -20.48 -16.18
CA LEU A 184 3.54 -19.95 -15.32
C LEU A 184 3.84 -18.48 -15.67
N SER A 185 3.94 -18.18 -16.97
CA SER A 185 4.22 -16.83 -17.46
C SER A 185 3.06 -15.86 -17.18
N ALA A 186 1.81 -16.31 -17.33
CA ALA A 186 0.61 -15.52 -17.01
C ALA A 186 0.49 -15.24 -15.51
N THR A 187 0.82 -16.23 -14.67
CA THR A 187 0.86 -16.05 -13.21
C THR A 187 1.91 -15.01 -12.84
N ALA A 188 3.11 -15.08 -13.41
CA ALA A 188 4.17 -14.10 -13.16
C ALA A 188 3.77 -12.69 -13.61
N ALA A 189 3.16 -12.57 -14.79
CA ALA A 189 2.66 -11.31 -15.33
C ALA A 189 1.54 -10.70 -14.45
N LYS A 190 0.60 -11.53 -13.94
CA LYS A 190 -0.40 -11.09 -12.96
C LYS A 190 0.26 -10.53 -11.70
N THR A 191 1.23 -11.25 -11.13
CA THR A 191 1.93 -10.79 -9.93
C THR A 191 2.65 -9.46 -10.18
N ALA A 192 3.33 -9.32 -11.31
CA ALA A 192 3.99 -8.08 -11.69
C ALA A 192 2.99 -6.91 -11.87
N ALA A 193 1.84 -7.16 -12.49
CA ALA A 193 0.79 -6.15 -12.66
C ALA A 193 0.24 -5.64 -11.32
N ILE A 194 -0.01 -6.54 -10.37
CA ILE A 194 -0.50 -6.19 -9.02
C ILE A 194 0.57 -5.41 -8.24
N GLN A 195 1.83 -5.84 -8.28
CA GLN A 195 2.92 -5.11 -7.62
C GLN A 195 3.10 -3.70 -8.19
N ALA A 196 3.02 -3.55 -9.51
CA ALA A 196 3.09 -2.26 -10.17
C ALA A 196 1.85 -1.38 -9.87
N GLN A 197 0.66 -1.98 -9.75
CA GLN A 197 -0.54 -1.28 -9.27
C GLN A 197 -0.32 -0.70 -7.86
N ASP A 198 0.17 -1.51 -6.91
CA ASP A 198 0.42 -1.06 -5.53
C ASP A 198 1.46 0.07 -5.48
N ALA A 199 2.54 -0.06 -6.27
CA ALA A 199 3.56 0.97 -6.41
C ALA A 199 2.98 2.27 -7.01
N THR A 200 2.09 2.16 -8.00
CA THR A 200 1.39 3.29 -8.61
C THR A 200 0.53 4.02 -7.57
N GLN A 201 -0.26 3.29 -6.77
CA GLN A 201 -1.11 3.88 -5.74
C GLN A 201 -0.30 4.59 -4.66
N LYS A 202 0.83 4.00 -4.24
CA LYS A 202 1.75 4.63 -3.28
C LYS A 202 2.35 5.92 -3.84
N ALA A 203 2.81 5.91 -5.09
CA ALA A 203 3.34 7.11 -5.74
C ALA A 203 2.27 8.19 -5.92
N ALA A 204 1.04 7.80 -6.30
CA ALA A 204 -0.09 8.73 -6.40
C ALA A 204 -0.46 9.36 -5.05
N ALA A 205 -0.39 8.59 -3.95
CA ALA A 205 -0.58 9.12 -2.61
C ALA A 205 0.52 10.14 -2.24
N GLN A 206 1.75 9.94 -2.71
CA GLN A 206 2.84 10.90 -2.54
C GLN A 206 2.58 12.20 -3.32
N VAL A 207 2.06 12.14 -4.55
CA VAL A 207 1.63 13.34 -5.30
C VAL A 207 0.66 14.19 -4.47
N ASN A 208 -0.38 13.57 -3.89
CA ASN A 208 -1.33 14.27 -3.03
C ASN A 208 -0.65 14.84 -1.76
N ALA A 209 0.33 14.15 -1.18
CA ALA A 209 1.08 14.66 -0.03
C ALA A 209 1.94 15.89 -0.40
N ASP A 210 2.59 15.86 -1.56
CA ASP A 210 3.42 16.95 -2.07
C ASP A 210 2.57 18.17 -2.42
N VAL A 211 1.42 17.98 -3.07
CA VAL A 211 0.43 19.05 -3.33
C VAL A 211 -0.03 19.70 -2.02
N LYS A 212 -0.40 18.90 -1.02
CA LYS A 212 -0.81 19.43 0.29
C LYS A 212 0.32 20.20 0.98
N LEU A 213 1.55 19.73 0.84
CA LEU A 213 2.71 20.42 1.39
C LEU A 213 2.97 21.74 0.66
N ALA A 214 2.87 21.76 -0.67
CA ALA A 214 3.02 22.97 -1.49
C ALA A 214 1.95 24.03 -1.16
N GLU A 215 0.69 23.62 -1.03
CA GLU A 215 -0.39 24.51 -0.58
C GLU A 215 -0.12 25.11 0.80
N ALA A 216 0.29 24.29 1.76
CA ALA A 216 0.64 24.77 3.10
C ALA A 216 1.87 25.71 3.06
N SER A 217 2.82 25.43 2.17
CA SER A 217 4.00 26.26 1.92
C SER A 217 3.73 27.62 1.27
N LYS A 218 2.53 27.87 0.74
CA LYS A 218 2.13 29.22 0.33
C LYS A 218 2.07 30.16 1.53
N ARG A 219 1.60 29.66 2.67
CA ARG A 219 1.47 30.43 3.91
C ARG A 219 2.77 30.52 4.69
N TYR A 220 3.53 29.43 4.73
CA TYR A 220 4.69 29.30 5.61
C TYR A 220 5.95 28.82 4.87
N ALA A 221 7.12 29.25 5.34
CA ALA A 221 8.41 28.74 4.94
C ALA A 221 9.21 28.27 6.16
N LYS A 222 9.85 27.09 6.05
CA LYS A 222 10.76 26.58 7.09
C LYS A 222 12.10 27.31 6.99
N LEU A 223 12.70 27.65 8.13
CA LEU A 223 14.01 28.30 8.20
C LEU A 223 15.02 27.47 9.00
N ASP A 224 16.27 27.48 8.56
CA ASP A 224 17.40 26.92 9.34
C ASP A 224 17.78 27.81 10.54
N SER A 225 18.80 27.42 11.29
CA SER A 225 19.27 28.16 12.48
C SER A 225 19.92 29.51 12.15
N ALA A 226 20.30 29.75 10.90
CA ALA A 226 20.82 31.03 10.41
C ALA A 226 19.72 31.92 9.80
N GLY A 227 18.50 31.39 9.62
CA GLY A 227 17.37 32.10 9.04
C GLY A 227 17.23 31.93 7.53
N ASN A 228 17.97 31.01 6.90
CA ASN A 228 17.83 30.70 5.48
C ASN A 228 16.60 29.83 5.22
N VAL A 229 15.93 30.05 4.09
CA VAL A 229 14.77 29.25 3.68
C VAL A 229 15.20 27.82 3.35
N LEU A 230 14.47 26.86 3.91
CA LEU A 230 14.61 25.43 3.67
C LEU A 230 13.55 24.95 2.67
N PRO A 231 13.80 23.82 1.98
CA PRO A 231 12.76 23.12 1.23
C PRO A 231 11.54 22.82 2.11
N ALA A 232 10.34 22.87 1.54
CA ALA A 232 9.10 22.54 2.24
C ALA A 232 9.14 21.14 2.89
N SER A 233 9.83 20.20 2.23
CA SER A 233 10.03 18.81 2.65
C SER A 233 11.06 18.63 3.78
N ALA A 234 11.72 19.71 4.24
CA ALA A 234 12.70 19.62 5.32
C ALA A 234 12.07 18.99 6.58
N THR A 235 12.75 18.00 7.13
CA THR A 235 12.30 17.23 8.31
C THR A 235 12.68 17.89 9.63
N SER A 236 13.53 18.91 9.60
CA SER A 236 13.91 19.73 10.75
C SER A 236 14.10 21.20 10.34
N TRP A 237 13.74 22.11 11.24
CA TRP A 237 13.88 23.55 11.06
C TRP A 237 13.96 24.22 12.44
N ALA A 238 14.54 25.42 12.49
CA ALA A 238 14.66 26.20 13.72
C ALA A 238 13.54 27.23 13.87
N CYS A 239 13.02 27.73 12.74
CA CYS A 239 11.93 28.71 12.72
C CYS A 239 10.99 28.51 11.54
N VAL A 240 9.83 29.16 11.62
CA VAL A 240 8.82 29.21 10.57
C VAL A 240 8.57 30.67 10.20
N LYS A 241 8.76 31.03 8.94
CA LYS A 241 8.39 32.34 8.41
C LYS A 241 6.96 32.29 7.89
N GLU A 242 6.12 33.25 8.29
CA GLU A 242 4.85 33.52 7.62
C GLU A 242 5.11 34.38 6.39
N ASN A 243 4.75 33.88 5.20
CA ASN A 243 5.13 34.50 3.93
C ASN A 243 4.44 35.85 3.69
N ALA A 244 3.16 35.97 4.06
CA ALA A 244 2.36 37.17 3.83
C ALA A 244 2.87 38.39 4.63
N THR A 245 3.30 38.16 5.88
CA THR A 245 3.69 39.25 6.80
C THR A 245 5.20 39.37 6.97
N GLY A 246 5.96 38.33 6.59
CA GLY A 246 7.39 38.22 6.86
C GLY A 246 7.72 37.92 8.34
N LYS A 247 6.72 37.77 9.21
CA LYS A 247 6.94 37.45 10.63
C LYS A 247 7.58 36.07 10.76
N VAL A 248 8.50 35.93 11.70
CA VAL A 248 9.19 34.67 11.96
C VAL A 248 8.80 34.15 13.34
N TRP A 249 8.38 32.90 13.36
CA TRP A 249 7.93 32.17 14.53
C TRP A 249 9.00 31.18 14.98
N GLU A 250 9.15 31.06 16.28
CA GLU A 250 9.99 30.05 16.90
C GLU A 250 9.41 28.65 16.66
N SER A 251 10.27 27.70 16.27
CA SER A 251 9.99 26.26 16.42
C SER A 251 10.63 25.77 17.70
N LYS A 252 9.88 25.12 18.61
CA LYS A 252 10.45 24.61 19.87
C LYS A 252 11.34 23.38 19.64
N ALA A 253 12.22 23.11 20.60
CA ALA A 253 13.11 21.94 20.61
C ALA A 253 12.60 20.88 21.60
N ASN A 254 13.19 19.69 21.57
CA ASN A 254 12.85 18.62 22.55
C ASN A 254 13.61 18.75 23.88
N SER A 255 14.55 19.68 23.99
CA SER A 255 15.40 19.86 25.18
C SER A 255 16.02 21.27 25.21
N GLY A 256 16.76 21.55 26.29
CA GLY A 256 17.51 22.81 26.46
C GLY A 256 16.61 24.02 26.71
N LEU A 257 17.11 25.21 26.38
CA LEU A 257 16.42 26.49 26.57
C LEU A 257 15.01 26.49 25.96
N ARG A 258 14.88 25.98 24.74
CA ARG A 258 13.65 26.01 23.94
C ARG A 258 12.82 24.73 24.03
N ASN A 259 12.97 23.94 25.10
CA ASN A 259 12.18 22.72 25.27
C ASN A 259 10.68 23.02 25.13
N LYS A 260 9.99 22.29 24.27
CA LYS A 260 8.55 22.39 24.02
C LYS A 260 7.70 22.12 25.27
N ASP A 261 8.24 21.37 26.22
CA ASP A 261 7.54 21.02 27.47
C ASP A 261 7.72 22.09 28.56
N TRP A 262 8.56 23.10 28.32
CA TRP A 262 8.65 24.24 29.23
C TRP A 262 7.40 25.09 29.16
N ARG A 263 6.95 25.46 30.35
CA ARG A 263 5.87 26.43 30.58
C ARG A 263 6.39 27.48 31.53
N TYR A 264 5.97 28.70 31.33
CA TYR A 264 6.56 29.87 31.96
C TYR A 264 5.48 30.64 32.69
N ARG A 265 5.84 31.28 33.81
CA ARG A 265 4.97 32.31 34.37
C ARG A 265 4.84 33.44 33.35
N HIS A 266 3.62 33.89 33.09
CA HIS A 266 3.38 34.88 32.04
C HIS A 266 4.14 36.19 32.26
N PHE A 267 4.25 36.65 33.52
CA PHE A 267 4.81 37.95 33.85
C PHE A 267 5.98 37.87 34.84
N HIS A 268 6.84 38.89 34.82
CA HIS A 268 7.99 39.07 35.71
C HIS A 268 7.70 40.18 36.74
N ASN A 269 6.95 39.87 37.80
CA ASN A 269 6.58 40.86 38.84
C ASN A 269 7.23 40.59 40.21
N TYR A 270 7.87 39.43 40.45
CA TYR A 270 8.44 39.11 41.77
C TYR A 270 9.71 38.25 41.72
N ALA A 271 10.57 38.41 42.73
CA ALA A 271 11.62 37.46 43.04
C ALA A 271 11.02 36.11 43.49
N GLY A 272 11.65 34.98 43.12
CA GLY A 272 11.24 33.64 43.57
C GLY A 272 10.73 32.69 42.48
N TYR A 273 10.96 32.98 41.20
CA TYR A 273 10.49 32.13 40.08
C TYR A 273 11.43 30.99 39.68
N ALA A 274 12.57 30.85 40.37
CA ALA A 274 13.56 29.81 40.15
C ALA A 274 13.05 28.37 40.40
N SER A 275 12.02 28.22 41.24
CA SER A 275 11.47 26.92 41.64
C SER A 275 10.01 26.75 41.22
N THR A 276 9.63 27.35 40.09
CA THR A 276 8.29 27.16 39.53
C THR A 276 8.08 25.68 39.21
N VAL A 277 7.01 25.10 39.71
CA VAL A 277 6.63 23.69 39.47
C VAL A 277 5.29 23.62 38.74
N ASP A 278 5.05 22.51 38.03
CA ASP A 278 3.74 22.18 37.48
C ASP A 278 2.83 21.49 38.51
N SER A 279 1.60 21.13 38.08
CA SER A 279 0.61 20.43 38.93
C SER A 279 1.05 19.08 39.49
N THR A 280 2.13 18.48 38.94
CA THR A 280 2.71 17.21 39.39
C THR A 280 3.91 17.42 40.32
N GLY A 281 4.31 18.68 40.56
CA GLY A 281 5.50 19.03 41.32
C GLY A 281 6.80 19.02 40.50
N ALA A 282 6.72 18.87 39.18
CA ALA A 282 7.90 18.90 38.32
C ALA A 282 8.40 20.33 38.14
N VAL A 283 9.70 20.57 38.37
CA VAL A 283 10.30 21.91 38.22
C VAL A 283 10.38 22.31 36.75
N LEU A 284 9.87 23.51 36.45
CA LEU A 284 9.80 24.12 35.12
C LEU A 284 10.96 25.09 34.89
N CYS A 285 11.33 25.29 33.62
CA CYS A 285 12.34 26.22 33.13
C CYS A 285 13.67 26.24 33.91
N GLN A 286 14.14 25.09 34.42
CA GLN A 286 15.35 25.02 35.27
C GLN A 286 16.59 25.72 34.65
N VAL A 287 16.62 25.83 33.32
CA VAL A 287 17.67 26.46 32.53
C VAL A 287 17.71 28.01 32.59
N LEU A 288 16.67 28.69 33.09
CA LEU A 288 16.53 30.15 33.03
C LEU A 288 16.87 30.89 34.32
N GLY A 289 17.02 30.21 35.45
CA GLY A 289 17.17 30.84 36.78
C GLY A 289 15.89 31.52 37.29
N ASN A 290 15.11 32.20 36.43
CA ASN A 290 13.75 32.67 36.68
C ASN A 290 12.80 32.10 35.60
N CYS A 291 11.80 31.31 36.00
CA CYS A 291 10.87 30.66 35.08
C CYS A 291 9.69 31.57 34.72
N ASP A 292 9.98 32.66 34.00
CA ASP A 292 8.98 33.56 33.42
C ASP A 292 9.22 33.80 31.92
N ALA A 293 8.16 34.22 31.23
CA ALA A 293 8.13 34.33 29.78
C ALA A 293 9.05 35.44 29.25
N TYR A 294 9.30 36.51 30.02
CA TYR A 294 10.17 37.61 29.61
C TYR A 294 11.66 37.28 29.83
N SER A 295 11.99 36.57 30.91
CA SER A 295 13.31 35.94 31.09
C SER A 295 13.62 34.97 29.96
N TYR A 296 12.62 34.19 29.51
CA TYR A 296 12.76 33.33 28.34
C TYR A 296 13.04 34.12 27.05
N VAL A 297 12.27 35.18 26.79
CA VAL A 297 12.49 36.08 25.65
C VAL A 297 13.92 36.63 25.64
N ASN A 298 14.39 37.14 26.78
CA ASN A 298 15.75 37.68 26.92
C ASN A 298 16.82 36.62 26.64
N ALA A 299 16.64 35.40 27.17
CA ALA A 299 17.57 34.31 26.92
C ALA A 299 17.60 33.91 25.44
N VAL A 300 16.45 33.81 24.76
CA VAL A 300 16.40 33.47 23.33
C VAL A 300 17.04 34.57 22.48
N ASN A 301 16.83 35.85 22.81
CA ASN A 301 17.48 36.97 22.14
C ASN A 301 19.02 36.89 22.22
N GLY A 302 19.55 36.42 23.35
CA GLY A 302 20.99 36.17 23.50
C GLY A 302 21.55 35.03 22.64
N THR A 303 20.69 34.16 22.07
CA THR A 303 21.14 33.02 21.24
C THR A 303 21.27 33.32 19.75
N GLY A 304 20.68 34.42 19.26
CA GLY A 304 20.66 34.71 17.82
C GLY A 304 19.83 33.71 16.99
N LEU A 305 18.79 33.10 17.57
CA LEU A 305 17.95 32.09 16.92
C LEU A 305 17.48 32.55 15.53
N CYS A 306 17.76 31.75 14.50
CA CYS A 306 17.41 32.03 13.10
C CYS A 306 17.97 33.37 12.58
N GLY A 307 19.17 33.72 13.06
CA GLY A 307 19.84 34.98 12.73
C GLY A 307 19.20 36.22 13.37
N ARG A 308 18.35 36.06 14.40
CA ARG A 308 17.54 37.14 14.97
C ARG A 308 17.77 37.32 16.46
N ALA A 309 17.77 38.58 16.89
CA ALA A 309 17.95 38.99 18.28
C ALA A 309 16.77 39.84 18.83
N GLN A 310 15.68 39.97 18.07
CA GLN A 310 14.48 40.74 18.43
C GLN A 310 13.24 39.84 18.43
N TRP A 311 13.24 38.88 19.33
CA TRP A 311 12.12 38.03 19.68
C TRP A 311 11.28 38.71 20.77
N ARG A 312 9.97 38.49 20.69
CA ARG A 312 8.99 38.90 21.70
C ARG A 312 7.90 37.83 21.83
N LEU A 313 7.08 37.98 22.86
CA LEU A 313 5.79 37.28 22.90
C LEU A 313 4.90 37.77 21.75
N PRO A 314 4.11 36.90 21.13
CA PRO A 314 3.16 37.28 20.08
C PRO A 314 1.94 37.98 20.65
N THR A 315 1.33 38.91 19.92
CA THR A 315 0.05 39.48 20.35
C THR A 315 -1.05 38.41 20.29
N MET A 316 -2.18 38.65 20.96
CA MET A 316 -3.35 37.78 20.85
C MET A 316 -3.77 37.57 19.39
N GLU A 317 -3.85 38.66 18.61
CA GLU A 317 -4.21 38.61 17.20
C GLU A 317 -3.22 37.78 16.37
N GLU A 318 -1.92 37.87 16.67
CA GLU A 318 -0.90 37.08 15.99
C GLU A 318 -1.02 35.58 16.31
N LEU A 319 -1.30 35.21 17.56
CA LEU A 319 -1.59 33.80 17.92
C LEU A 319 -2.87 33.31 17.25
N LEU A 320 -3.94 34.12 17.25
CA LEU A 320 -5.20 33.79 16.61
C LEU A 320 -5.09 33.67 15.09
N ASN A 321 -4.10 34.32 14.47
CA ASN A 321 -3.82 34.11 13.06
C ASN A 321 -3.29 32.69 12.80
N LEU A 322 -2.55 32.07 13.72
CA LEU A 322 -2.06 30.70 13.53
C LEU A 322 -3.17 29.63 13.61
N VAL A 323 -4.35 29.97 14.11
CA VAL A 323 -5.48 29.05 14.24
C VAL A 323 -5.99 28.61 12.86
N GLN A 324 -6.15 27.30 12.68
CA GLN A 324 -6.74 26.73 11.47
C GLN A 324 -7.48 25.42 11.75
N VAL A 325 -8.44 25.07 10.88
CA VAL A 325 -9.04 23.74 10.86
C VAL A 325 -8.14 22.82 10.05
N ASN A 326 -7.66 21.74 10.66
CA ASN A 326 -6.86 20.74 9.95
C ASN A 326 -7.74 19.85 9.07
N ASP A 327 -7.23 19.43 7.91
CA ASP A 327 -7.92 18.58 6.92
C ASP A 327 -8.59 17.32 7.52
N ASN A 328 -8.00 16.76 8.56
CA ASN A 328 -8.47 15.54 9.22
C ASN A 328 -9.41 15.81 10.41
N GLY A 329 -9.76 17.07 10.67
CA GLY A 329 -10.57 17.51 11.81
C GLY A 329 -9.88 17.31 13.17
N GLN A 330 -8.58 16.96 13.19
CA GLN A 330 -7.85 16.70 14.43
C GLN A 330 -7.30 17.99 15.01
N ARG A 331 -7.35 18.08 16.34
CA ARG A 331 -6.72 19.12 17.15
C ARG A 331 -5.29 18.69 17.53
N PRO A 332 -4.35 19.62 17.76
CA PRO A 332 -4.53 21.07 17.88
C PRO A 332 -4.79 21.80 16.55
N ASN A 333 -5.63 22.84 16.57
CA ASN A 333 -6.05 23.69 15.45
C ASN A 333 -4.94 24.65 14.99
N ILE A 334 -3.82 24.09 14.55
CA ILE A 334 -2.65 24.79 14.00
C ILE A 334 -1.99 23.89 12.95
N ASP A 335 -1.28 24.45 11.97
CA ASP A 335 -0.59 23.66 10.95
C ASP A 335 0.56 22.83 11.53
N LEU A 336 0.28 21.57 11.83
CA LEU A 336 1.26 20.63 12.39
C LEU A 336 2.40 20.28 11.42
N LYS A 337 2.32 20.62 10.12
CA LYS A 337 3.45 20.46 9.19
C LYS A 337 4.56 21.46 9.44
N PHE A 338 4.22 22.63 10.00
CA PHE A 338 5.15 23.71 10.35
C PHE A 338 5.34 23.88 11.85
N PHE A 339 4.33 23.49 12.65
CA PHE A 339 4.34 23.60 14.10
C PHE A 339 4.12 22.24 14.80
N PRO A 340 4.89 21.18 14.46
CA PRO A 340 4.75 19.84 15.04
C PRO A 340 5.09 19.81 16.53
N ASP A 341 5.79 20.84 17.02
CA ASP A 341 6.14 21.05 18.42
C ASP A 341 4.98 21.60 19.26
N THR A 342 3.83 21.88 18.64
CA THR A 342 2.64 22.31 19.38
C THR A 342 2.18 21.23 20.33
N VAL A 343 1.99 21.60 21.59
CA VAL A 343 1.61 20.66 22.64
C VAL A 343 0.18 20.18 22.43
N ASN A 344 0.03 18.86 22.27
CA ASN A 344 -1.27 18.22 22.11
C ASN A 344 -1.85 17.80 23.48
N LYS A 345 -2.21 18.79 24.30
CA LYS A 345 -2.99 18.58 25.53
C LYS A 345 -4.31 19.32 25.40
N VAL A 346 -5.36 18.59 25.04
CA VAL A 346 -6.71 19.14 24.79
C VAL A 346 -7.21 19.92 26.00
N ASN A 347 -7.59 21.19 25.78
CA ASN A 347 -8.10 22.12 26.79
C ASN A 347 -7.11 22.42 27.95
N GLN A 348 -5.82 22.19 27.73
CA GLN A 348 -4.77 22.28 28.76
C GLN A 348 -3.47 22.91 28.23
N ALA A 349 -3.49 23.50 27.02
CA ALA A 349 -2.29 23.91 26.30
C ALA A 349 -2.36 25.38 25.85
N ALA A 350 -2.59 26.27 26.81
CA ALA A 350 -2.62 27.70 26.54
C ALA A 350 -1.24 28.29 26.23
N TYR A 351 -1.15 29.07 25.15
CA TYR A 351 0.02 29.83 24.74
C TYR A 351 -0.07 31.29 25.19
N CYS A 352 1.01 31.81 25.77
CA CYS A 352 1.12 33.18 26.27
C CYS A 352 1.06 34.20 25.12
N SER A 353 0.17 35.20 25.20
CA SER A 353 0.28 36.40 24.36
C SER A 353 1.08 37.51 25.06
N GLU A 354 1.52 38.51 24.30
CA GLU A 354 2.11 39.73 24.82
C GLU A 354 1.08 40.56 25.58
N ASN A 355 1.47 41.07 26.75
CA ASN A 355 0.63 41.98 27.50
C ASN A 355 0.75 43.40 26.92
N LEU A 356 -0.35 43.89 26.35
CA LEU A 356 -0.42 45.24 25.76
C LEU A 356 -1.22 46.23 26.61
N ALA A 357 -1.73 45.83 27.76
CA ALA A 357 -2.62 46.66 28.56
C ALA A 357 -1.87 47.78 29.29
N MET A 358 -2.42 48.99 29.24
CA MET A 358 -1.87 50.20 29.87
C MET A 358 -2.86 50.91 30.78
N THR A 359 -4.15 50.58 30.66
CA THR A 359 -5.24 51.12 31.48
C THR A 359 -6.01 50.02 32.22
N ALA A 360 -6.69 50.40 33.31
CA ALA A 360 -7.58 49.49 34.02
C ALA A 360 -8.71 48.95 33.12
N THR A 361 -9.17 49.77 32.17
CA THR A 361 -10.20 49.40 31.20
C THR A 361 -9.73 48.36 30.21
N ASP A 362 -8.45 48.36 29.82
CA ASP A 362 -7.87 47.33 28.95
C ASP A 362 -7.95 45.94 29.61
N CYS A 363 -7.95 45.89 30.95
CA CYS A 363 -8.12 44.67 31.74
C CYS A 363 -9.58 44.31 32.03
N GLY A 364 -10.55 45.06 31.49
CA GLY A 364 -11.97 44.91 31.81
C GLY A 364 -12.36 45.42 33.21
N TYR A 365 -11.48 46.17 33.89
CA TYR A 365 -11.83 46.85 35.14
C TYR A 365 -12.53 48.19 34.85
N ALA A 366 -13.25 48.71 35.85
CA ALA A 366 -13.83 50.05 35.75
C ALA A 366 -12.74 51.11 35.55
N ALA A 367 -13.05 52.15 34.78
CA ALA A 367 -12.12 53.27 34.60
C ALA A 367 -11.75 53.88 35.96
N GLY A 368 -10.46 54.11 36.20
CA GLY A 368 -9.94 54.66 37.46
C GLY A 368 -9.70 53.64 38.58
N THR A 369 -9.95 52.34 38.36
CA THR A 369 -9.51 51.29 39.30
C THR A 369 -7.99 51.38 39.51
N PRO A 370 -7.49 51.46 40.76
CA PRO A 370 -6.07 51.43 41.04
C PRO A 370 -5.44 50.12 40.55
N VAL A 371 -4.34 50.24 39.82
CA VAL A 371 -3.66 49.13 39.14
C VAL A 371 -2.16 49.28 39.30
N ASN A 372 -1.48 48.16 39.54
CA ASN A 372 -0.02 48.13 39.58
C ASN A 372 0.52 48.18 38.15
N LYS A 373 1.45 49.10 37.90
CA LYS A 373 2.11 49.26 36.61
C LYS A 373 3.53 48.73 36.67
N SER A 374 3.98 48.05 35.63
CA SER A 374 5.40 47.75 35.43
C SER A 374 6.18 49.00 35.03
N ALA A 375 7.51 48.89 35.02
CA ALA A 375 8.41 50.01 34.73
C ALA A 375 8.20 50.62 33.33
N ASP A 376 7.69 49.83 32.39
CA ASP A 376 7.31 50.23 31.03
C ASP A 376 5.85 50.71 30.92
N GLY A 377 5.13 50.86 32.04
CA GLY A 377 3.79 51.42 32.11
C GLY A 377 2.64 50.44 31.87
N ARG A 378 2.92 49.16 31.63
CA ARG A 378 1.90 48.13 31.39
C ARG A 378 1.24 47.65 32.69
N ILE A 379 0.03 47.12 32.60
CA ILE A 379 -0.73 46.57 33.73
C ILE A 379 -0.92 45.08 33.55
N GLU A 380 -0.78 44.32 34.64
CA GLU A 380 -1.13 42.90 34.68
C GLU A 380 -2.66 42.72 34.58
N CYS A 381 -3.14 42.38 33.39
CA CYS A 381 -4.53 41.98 33.20
C CYS A 381 -4.68 40.47 33.35
N ASN A 382 -5.82 40.03 33.87
CA ASN A 382 -6.30 38.71 33.51
C ASN A 382 -6.51 38.69 31.99
N TYR A 383 -6.34 37.52 31.38
CA TYR A 383 -6.79 37.19 30.02
C TYR A 383 -5.82 37.50 28.87
N GLN A 384 -5.79 36.52 27.96
CA GLN A 384 -5.36 36.54 26.56
C GLN A 384 -4.34 35.43 26.25
N GLY A 385 -4.75 34.16 26.37
CA GLY A 385 -4.02 33.04 25.78
C GLY A 385 -4.77 32.43 24.60
N VAL A 386 -4.07 31.68 23.76
CA VAL A 386 -4.69 30.83 22.73
C VAL A 386 -4.41 29.38 23.05
N ASP A 387 -5.46 28.55 23.12
CA ASP A 387 -5.34 27.09 23.23
C ASP A 387 -5.83 26.46 21.93
N TYR A 388 -4.88 25.96 21.15
CA TYR A 388 -5.15 25.30 19.87
C TYR A 388 -5.89 23.96 20.07
N GLY A 389 -5.88 23.39 21.26
CA GLY A 389 -6.60 22.17 21.63
C GLY A 389 -8.10 22.38 21.90
N LEU A 390 -8.62 23.61 21.93
CA LEU A 390 -10.05 23.86 22.10
C LEU A 390 -10.87 23.51 20.86
N PRO A 391 -12.14 23.10 21.00
CA PRO A 391 -13.03 22.94 19.85
C PRO A 391 -13.32 24.30 19.21
N ILE A 392 -13.30 24.35 17.88
CA ILE A 392 -13.65 25.53 17.10
C ILE A 392 -14.78 25.19 16.13
N SER A 393 -15.66 26.15 15.84
CA SER A 393 -16.67 26.01 14.79
C SER A 393 -16.24 26.79 13.54
N ALA A 394 -16.77 26.43 12.37
CA ALA A 394 -16.52 27.18 11.14
C ALA A 394 -16.93 28.66 11.28
N ASP A 395 -18.02 28.92 12.00
CA ASP A 395 -18.56 30.27 12.21
C ASP A 395 -17.79 31.11 13.24
N ASN A 396 -16.97 30.47 14.09
CA ASN A 396 -16.15 31.16 15.10
C ASN A 396 -14.81 30.46 15.32
N ALA A 397 -14.09 30.25 14.22
CA ALA A 397 -12.84 29.49 14.23
C ALA A 397 -11.79 30.10 15.18
N ARG A 398 -11.72 31.43 15.24
CA ARG A 398 -10.72 32.16 16.03
C ARG A 398 -11.16 32.34 17.48
N GLY A 399 -12.40 32.77 17.70
CA GLY A 399 -12.88 33.05 19.05
C GLY A 399 -13.03 31.81 19.92
N GLY A 400 -13.29 30.65 19.32
CA GLY A 400 -13.34 29.36 20.03
C GLY A 400 -12.01 28.91 20.64
N SER A 401 -10.86 29.44 20.17
CA SER A 401 -9.52 29.11 20.70
C SER A 401 -9.00 30.07 21.76
N MET A 402 -9.70 31.18 22.01
CA MET A 402 -9.30 32.14 23.04
C MET A 402 -9.53 31.56 24.44
N VAL A 403 -8.53 31.66 25.31
CA VAL A 403 -8.63 31.23 26.70
C VAL A 403 -8.24 32.33 27.68
N ALA A 404 -8.96 32.34 28.79
CA ALA A 404 -8.42 32.86 30.02
C ALA A 404 -7.31 31.92 30.50
N LEU A 405 -6.07 32.42 30.62
CA LEU A 405 -4.94 31.66 31.17
C LEU A 405 -5.22 31.08 32.57
N ARG A 406 -6.23 31.61 33.28
CA ARG A 406 -6.69 31.17 34.61
C ARG A 406 -7.47 29.85 34.61
N HIS A 407 -8.09 29.45 33.49
CA HIS A 407 -9.08 28.35 33.48
C HIS A 407 -8.62 27.08 32.74
N TYR A 408 -7.66 27.19 31.82
CA TYR A 408 -7.28 26.10 30.91
C TYR A 408 -5.76 25.89 30.75
N GLY A 409 -4.93 26.48 31.61
CA GLY A 409 -3.56 25.98 31.85
C GLY A 409 -3.55 25.41 33.25
N GLU A 410 -3.43 24.07 33.40
CA GLU A 410 -3.40 23.35 34.70
C GLU A 410 -3.94 24.17 35.91
N VAL A 411 -5.26 24.18 36.14
CA VAL A 411 -5.84 24.68 37.40
C VAL A 411 -5.51 23.68 38.51
N PRO A 412 -5.38 24.00 39.82
CA PRO A 412 -4.99 25.21 40.54
C PRO A 412 -3.56 25.08 41.14
N ASP A 413 -2.98 26.21 41.48
CA ASP A 413 -1.66 26.45 42.06
C ASP A 413 -1.38 25.84 43.46
N GLY A 414 -2.03 24.74 43.84
CA GLY A 414 -1.71 23.99 45.07
C GLY A 414 -1.79 24.79 46.39
N LEU A 415 -2.21 26.04 46.34
CA LEU A 415 -2.37 26.94 47.47
C LEU A 415 -3.86 27.25 47.58
N SER A 416 -4.47 26.68 48.61
CA SER A 416 -5.81 27.03 49.04
C SER A 416 -5.89 28.54 49.29
N THR A 417 -6.93 29.17 48.74
CA THR A 417 -7.38 30.57 48.91
C THR A 417 -6.66 31.65 48.10
N TYR A 418 -7.43 32.28 47.20
CA TYR A 418 -7.09 33.52 46.49
C TYR A 418 -6.50 34.60 47.43
N PRO A 419 -5.57 35.46 46.97
CA PRO A 419 -5.22 35.73 45.57
C PRO A 419 -3.71 35.55 45.30
N THR A 420 -3.26 34.36 44.87
CA THR A 420 -1.82 34.12 44.56
C THR A 420 -1.56 33.28 43.29
N ASN A 421 -2.57 33.10 42.45
CA ASN A 421 -2.55 32.19 41.30
C ASN A 421 -1.62 32.69 40.20
N ASN A 422 -0.40 32.16 40.16
CA ASN A 422 0.60 32.47 39.14
C ASN A 422 0.33 31.72 37.83
N TRP A 423 0.17 32.44 36.72
CA TRP A 423 -0.30 31.90 35.44
C TRP A 423 0.82 31.25 34.64
N ILE A 424 0.72 29.94 34.40
CA ILE A 424 1.72 29.17 33.67
C ILE A 424 1.19 28.89 32.25
N CYS A 425 1.96 29.25 31.23
CA CYS A 425 1.59 29.03 29.83
C CYS A 425 2.78 28.58 28.97
N TYR A 426 2.49 27.94 27.84
CA TYR A 426 3.48 27.65 26.82
C TYR A 426 3.86 28.94 26.08
N THR A 427 5.05 28.98 25.49
CA THR A 427 5.51 30.12 24.69
C THR A 427 5.83 29.69 23.27
N ARG A 428 5.54 30.56 22.31
CA ARG A 428 6.05 30.49 20.94
C ARG A 428 6.40 31.92 20.55
N LEU A 429 7.70 32.23 20.52
CA LEU A 429 8.12 33.60 20.25
C LEU A 429 7.90 33.98 18.79
N ILE A 430 7.74 35.28 18.56
CA ILE A 430 7.66 35.88 17.24
C ILE A 430 8.71 36.98 17.11
N SER A 431 9.25 37.15 15.91
CA SER A 431 10.15 38.22 15.55
C SER A 431 9.67 38.89 14.27
N SER A 432 9.75 40.23 14.23
CA SER A 432 9.60 41.00 12.99
C SER A 432 10.99 41.25 12.40
N PHE A 433 11.06 41.52 11.09
CA PHE A 433 12.32 41.86 10.42
C PHE A 433 13.02 43.06 11.05
#